data_AF-T1EHL6-F1
#
_entry.id   AF-T1EHL6-F1
#
_cell.length_a   1.000
_cell.length_b   1.000
_cell.length_c   1.000
_cell.angle_alpha   90.00
_cell.angle_beta   90.00
_cell.angle_gamma   90.00
#
_symmetry.space_group_name_H-M   'P 1'
#
loop_
_entity.id
_entity.type
_entity.pdbx_description
1 polymer ?
#
loop_
_entity_poly.entity_id
_entity_poly.type
_entity_poly.pdbx_seq_one_letter_code
_entity_poly.pdbx_strand_id
1 'polypeptide(L)' 'SIPVGLWWAIVTMTTVGYGDMVPKTYVGMFIGSICALTGVLTIALPVPVIVSNFAMFYSHTQARAKLPKTRQRVLP' A
#
# COMPACT_ATOMS: atom_id res chain seq x y z
N SER A 1 -19.83 6.46 22.68
CA SER A 1 -18.94 7.60 22.98
C SER A 1 -18.21 8.02 21.72
N ILE A 2 -18.07 9.32 21.43
CA ILE A 2 -17.41 9.82 20.21
C ILE A 2 -16.00 9.23 19.97
N PRO A 3 -15.12 9.09 20.98
CA PRO A 3 -13.77 8.52 20.79
C PRO A 3 -13.77 7.04 20.41
N VAL A 4 -14.77 6.31 20.90
CA VAL A 4 -14.94 4.87 20.68
C VAL A 4 -15.35 4.58 19.23
N GLY A 5 -16.21 5.44 18.66
CA GLY A 5 -16.57 5.36 17.24
C GLY A 5 -15.41 5.71 16.30
N LEU A 6 -14.56 6.67 16.70
CA LEU A 6 -13.33 7.01 15.98
C LEU A 6 -12.33 5.84 15.97
N TRP A 7 -12.13 5.16 17.10
CA TRP A 7 -11.28 3.96 17.16
C TRP A 7 -11.75 2.88 16.18
N TRP A 8 -13.05 2.57 16.19
CA TRP A 8 -13.63 1.61 15.26
C TRP A 8 -13.44 2.03 13.79
N ALA A 9 -13.65 3.31 13.47
CA ALA A 9 -13.47 3.83 12.13
C ALA A 9 -12.02 3.72 11.65
N ILE A 10 -11.05 4.03 12.51
CA ILE A 10 -9.61 3.95 12.21
C ILE A 10 -9.19 2.49 11.97
N VAL A 11 -9.58 1.56 12.86
CA VAL A 11 -9.27 0.12 12.74
C VAL A 11 -9.88 -0.50 11.48
N THR A 12 -11.06 -0.02 11.08
CA THR A 12 -11.74 -0.46 9.85
C THR A 12 -11.06 0.12 8.60
N MET A 13 -10.69 1.41 8.61
CA MET A 13 -9.96 2.05 7.51
C MET A 13 -8.61 1.41 7.24
N THR A 14 -7.89 1.02 8.30
CA THR A 14 -6.58 0.38 8.20
C THR A 14 -6.67 -1.11 7.90
N THR A 15 -7.88 -1.65 7.68
CA THR A 15 -8.14 -3.07 7.39
C THR A 15 -7.68 -4.05 8.49
N VAL A 16 -7.45 -3.56 9.71
CA VAL A 16 -6.98 -4.40 10.84
C VAL A 16 -8.11 -5.27 11.38
N GLY A 17 -9.29 -4.68 11.60
CA GLY A 17 -10.51 -5.42 11.92
C GLY A 17 -10.45 -6.28 13.19
N TYR A 18 -10.10 -5.71 14.34
CA TYR A 18 -10.03 -6.44 15.62
C TYR A 18 -11.34 -7.12 16.03
N GLY A 19 -12.50 -6.62 15.58
CA GLY A 19 -13.82 -7.20 15.86
C GLY A 19 -14.30 -7.00 17.31
N ASP A 20 -13.56 -6.25 18.12
CA ASP A 20 -13.90 -5.82 19.47
C ASP A 20 -15.18 -4.96 19.50
N MET A 21 -15.39 -4.18 18.45
CA MET A 21 -16.59 -3.38 18.26
C MET A 21 -17.12 -3.51 16.84
N VAL A 22 -18.43 -3.69 16.74
CA VAL A 22 -19.16 -3.78 15.48
C VAL A 22 -20.41 -2.92 15.55
N PRO A 23 -20.77 -2.21 14.47
CA PRO A 23 -21.98 -1.42 14.44
C PRO A 23 -23.18 -2.36 14.53
N LYS A 24 -24.01 -2.19 15.58
CA LYS A 24 -25.24 -2.97 15.75
C LYS A 24 -26.44 -2.43 14.94
N THR A 25 -26.28 -1.25 14.34
CA THR A 25 -27.33 -0.58 13.55
C THR A 25 -27.07 -0.77 12.06
N TYR A 26 -28.15 -1.01 11.29
CA TYR A 26 -28.09 -1.18 9.83
C TYR A 26 -27.40 -0.01 9.11
N VAL A 27 -27.67 1.23 9.55
CA VAL A 27 -27.03 2.45 8.99
C VAL A 27 -25.53 2.47 9.28
N GLY A 28 -25.11 2.02 10.47
CA GLY A 28 -23.70 1.95 10.85
C GLY A 28 -22.93 0.90 10.04
N MET A 29 -23.57 -0.24 9.73
CA MET A 29 -22.99 -1.26 8.85
C MET A 29 -22.78 -0.74 7.41
N PHE A 30 -23.75 0.02 6.88
CA PHE A 30 -23.63 0.60 5.54
C PHE A 30 -22.48 1.63 5.46
N ILE A 31 -22.42 2.57 6.41
CA ILE A 31 -21.34 3.55 6.48
C ILE A 31 -19.98 2.86 6.70
N GLY A 32 -19.94 1.81 7.53
CA GLY A 32 -18.76 0.98 7.74
C GLY A 32 -18.23 0.33 6.47
N SER A 33 -19.13 -0.22 5.65
CA SER A 33 -18.75 -0.84 4.37
C SER A 33 -18.14 0.16 3.38
N ILE A 34 -18.71 1.36 3.28
CA ILE A 34 -18.20 2.44 2.43
C ILE A 34 -16.84 2.93 2.94
N CYS A 35 -16.70 3.07 4.26
CA CYS A 35 -15.45 3.48 4.90
C CYS A 35 -14.31 2.47 4.64
N ALA A 36 -14.59 1.18 4.79
CA ALA A 36 -13.64 0.10 4.50
C ALA A 36 -13.21 0.10 3.02
N LEU A 37 -14.18 0.19 2.10
CA LEU A 37 -13.91 0.27 0.66
C LEU A 37 -13.04 1.47 0.30
N THR A 38 -13.34 2.64 0.89
CA THR A 38 -12.58 3.87 0.65
C THR A 38 -11.14 3.76 1.20
N GLY A 39 -10.96 3.17 2.39
CA GLY A 39 -9.65 2.93 2.98
C GLY A 39 -8.77 2.05 2.10
N VAL A 40 -9.31 0.94 1.60
CA VAL A 40 -8.61 0.01 0.69
C VAL A 40 -8.22 0.72 -0.61
N LEU A 41 -9.13 1.48 -1.23
CA LEU A 41 -8.86 2.22 -2.46
C LEU A 41 -7.76 3.28 -2.26
N THR A 42 -7.72 3.91 -1.09
CA THR A 42 -6.73 4.94 -0.76
C THR A 42 -5.33 4.34 -0.58
N ILE A 43 -5.20 3.11 -0.06
CA ILE A 43 -3.91 2.42 0.10
C ILE A 43 -3.47 1.72 -1.20
N ALA A 44 -4.42 1.36 -2.06
CA ALA A 44 -4.16 0.63 -3.31
C ALA A 44 -3.30 1.41 -4.32
N LEU A 45 -3.29 2.75 -4.29
CA LEU A 45 -2.50 3.58 -5.20
C LEU A 45 -1.09 3.96 -4.68
N PRO A 46 -0.89 4.43 -3.43
CA PRO A 46 0.41 4.84 -2.97
C PRO A 46 1.39 3.67 -2.83
N VAL A 47 0.92 2.48 -2.42
CA VAL A 47 1.81 1.33 -2.19
C VAL A 47 2.47 0.85 -3.50
N PRO A 48 1.74 0.60 -4.60
CA PRO A 48 2.35 0.21 -5.87
C PRO A 48 3.21 1.31 -6.48
N VAL A 49 2.85 2.59 -6.31
CA VAL A 49 3.65 3.72 -6.79
C VAL A 49 5.02 3.74 -6.12
N ILE A 50 5.07 3.58 -4.79
CA ILE A 50 6.33 3.50 -4.04
C ILE A 50 7.15 2.28 -4.51
N VAL A 51 6.52 1.10 -4.61
CA VAL A 51 7.19 -0.12 -5.08
C VAL A 51 7.72 0.03 -6.50
N SER A 52 6.96 0.67 -7.39
CA SER A 52 7.38 0.92 -8.77
C SER A 52 8.59 1.86 -8.83
N ASN A 53 8.63 2.89 -7.99
CA ASN A 53 9.78 3.79 -7.88
C ASN A 53 11.04 3.04 -7.41
N PHE A 54 10.91 2.18 -6.40
CA PHE A 54 12.02 1.32 -5.96
C PHE A 54 12.43 0.33 -7.06
N ALA A 55 11.47 -0.33 -7.72
CA ALA A 55 11.74 -1.25 -8.83
C ALA A 55 12.49 -0.57 -9.97
N MET A 56 12.16 0.69 -10.30
CA MET A 56 12.89 1.49 -11.29
C MET A 56 14.35 1.69 -10.85
N PHE A 57 14.60 2.09 -9.60
CA PHE A 57 15.95 2.25 -9.05
C PHE A 57 16.77 0.94 -9.05
N TYR A 58 16.16 -0.17 -8.64
CA TYR A 58 16.79 -1.49 -8.69
C TYR A 58 17.05 -1.93 -10.13
N SER A 59 16.12 -1.67 -11.06
CA SER A 59 16.29 -1.99 -12.48
C SER A 59 17.44 -1.21 -13.12
N HIS A 60 17.62 0.06 -12.78
CA HIS A 60 18.74 0.88 -13.26
C HIS A 60 20.09 0.37 -12.73
N THR A 61 20.11 -0.06 -11.48
CA THR A 61 21.32 -0.63 -10.85
C THR A 61 21.65 -2.00 -11.45
N GLN A 62 20.65 -2.85 -11.70
CA GLN A 62 20.84 -4.16 -12.35
C GLN A 62 21.14 -4.04 -13.84
N ALA A 63 20.56 -3.07 -14.56
CA ALA A 63 20.85 -2.83 -15.98
C ALA A 63 22.30 -2.41 -16.17
N ARG A 64 22.85 -1.59 -15.26
CA ARG A 64 24.29 -1.29 -15.23
C ARG A 64 25.15 -2.51 -14.91
N ALA A 65 24.68 -3.44 -14.07
CA ALA A 65 25.40 -4.67 -13.75
C ALA A 65 25.37 -5.71 -14.90
N LYS A 66 24.35 -5.68 -15.76
CA LYS A 66 24.21 -6.56 -16.93
C LYS A 66 24.90 -6.05 -18.20
N LEU A 67 25.43 -4.83 -18.21
CA LEU A 67 26.28 -4.38 -19.30
C LEU A 67 27.53 -5.28 -19.35
N PRO A 68 27.81 -5.95 -20.48
CA PRO A 68 29.02 -6.74 -20.60
C PRO A 68 30.21 -5.81 -20.37
N LYS A 69 31.09 -6.14 -19.41
CA LYS A 69 32.42 -5.54 -19.26
C LYS A 69 33.00 -5.47 -20.67
N THR A 70 33.08 -4.28 -21.26
CA THR A 70 33.78 -4.05 -22.52
C THR A 70 35.13 -4.71 -22.36
N ARG A 71 35.30 -5.84 -23.05
CA ARG A 71 36.55 -6.58 -23.14
C ARG A 71 37.51 -5.56 -23.74
N GLN A 72 38.35 -4.99 -22.89
CA GLN A 72 39.47 -4.14 -23.25
C GLN A 72 40.45 -5.03 -24.03
N ARG A 73 40.08 -5.38 -25.27
CA ARG A 73 40.96 -6.03 -26.22
C ARG A 73 41.82 -4.91 -26.80
N VAL A 74 43.02 -4.81 -26.23
CA VAL A 74 44.29 -4.61 -26.95
C VAL A 74 44.12 -3.96 -28.33
N LEU A 75 44.43 -2.67 -28.39
CA LEU A 75 44.94 -2.04 -29.60
C LEU A 75 46.46 -1.89 -29.39
N PRO A 76 47.28 -2.26 -30.39
CA PRO A 76 48.72 -2.43 -30.28
C PRO A 76 49.48 -1.13 -29.97
#